data_AF-A0A9X3I4V9-F1
#
_entry.id   AF-A0A9X3I4V9-F1
#
_cell.length_a   1.000
_cell.length_b   1.000
_cell.length_c   1.000
_cell.angle_alpha   90.00
_cell.angle_beta   90.00
_cell.angle_gamma   90.00
#
_symmetry.space_group_name_H-M   'P 1'
#
loop_
_entity.id
_entity.type
_entity.pdbx_description
1 polymer ?
#
loop_
_entity_poly.entity_id
_entity_poly.type
_entity_poly.pdbx_seq_one_letter_code
_entity_poly.pdbx_strand_id
1 'polypeptide(L)'
;MRYQSDLERLMTLDGDTITVVCASPDAVVGLIDEAVDEYIEFDELADEHLASGADDEAAYCRQEAAAWRATVTLLRTIAHDVGATRDAAMRRPDSGAA
;
A
#
# COMPACT_ATOMS: atom_id res chain seq x y z
N MET A 1 10.49 -4.13 -11.00
CA MET A 1 10.66 -2.70 -10.65
C MET A 1 11.07 -2.59 -9.19
N ARG A 2 11.69 -1.48 -8.73
CA ARG A 2 12.05 -1.29 -7.31
C ARG A 2 10.85 -1.54 -6.38
N TYR A 3 9.69 -0.96 -6.72
CA TYR A 3 8.47 -1.08 -5.92
C TYR A 3 7.91 -2.50 -5.82
N GLN A 4 8.04 -3.31 -6.87
CA GLN A 4 7.60 -4.71 -6.85
C GLN A 4 8.35 -5.50 -5.77
N SER A 5 9.69 -5.44 -5.76
CA SER A 5 10.48 -6.16 -4.76
C SER A 5 10.29 -5.62 -3.34
N ASP A 6 9.95 -4.34 -3.20
CA ASP A 6 9.65 -3.75 -1.89
C ASP A 6 8.27 -4.24 -1.37
N LEU A 7 7.26 -4.37 -2.25
CA LEU A 7 5.94 -4.94 -1.91
C LEU A 7 6.03 -6.44 -1.60
N GLU A 8 6.77 -7.21 -2.41
CA GLU A 8 6.96 -8.66 -2.20
C GLU A 8 7.59 -8.97 -0.82
N ARG A 9 8.43 -8.07 -0.29
CA ARG A 9 9.06 -8.25 1.03
C ARG A 9 8.11 -8.01 2.20
N LEU A 10 7.02 -7.27 1.99
CA LEU A 10 6.04 -6.98 3.03
C LEU A 10 5.08 -8.16 3.26
N MET A 11 4.95 -9.06 2.28
CA MET A 11 4.16 -10.30 2.36
C MET A 11 2.67 -10.09 2.71
N THR A 12 2.15 -8.88 2.51
CA THR A 12 0.75 -8.50 2.73
C THR A 12 -0.13 -8.69 1.49
N LEU A 13 0.48 -8.59 0.30
CA LEU A 13 -0.20 -8.70 -0.99
C LEU A 13 0.26 -9.94 -1.74
N ASP A 14 -0.65 -10.56 -2.49
CA ASP A 14 -0.30 -11.62 -3.43
C ASP A 14 0.40 -11.08 -4.70
N GLY A 15 1.05 -11.98 -5.44
CA GLY A 15 1.84 -11.63 -6.62
C GLY A 15 1.03 -11.06 -7.79
N ASP A 16 -0.25 -11.45 -7.94
CA ASP A 16 -1.12 -10.95 -9.00
C ASP A 16 -1.54 -9.51 -8.68
N THR A 17 -1.89 -9.23 -7.43
CA THR A 17 -2.19 -7.90 -6.91
C THR A 17 -0.99 -6.96 -7.06
N ILE A 18 0.22 -7.41 -6.70
CA ILE A 18 1.46 -6.65 -6.89
C ILE A 18 1.69 -6.32 -8.38
N THR A 19 1.43 -7.29 -9.27
CA THR A 19 1.57 -7.09 -10.72
C THR A 19 0.61 -6.01 -11.22
N VAL A 20 -0.64 -6.03 -10.77
CA VAL A 20 -1.66 -5.03 -11.15
C VAL A 20 -1.29 -3.63 -10.66
N VAL A 21 -0.88 -3.49 -9.40
CA VAL A 21 -0.46 -2.22 -8.80
C VAL A 21 0.74 -1.61 -9.52
N CYS A 22 1.71 -2.44 -9.92
CA CYS A 22 2.88 -1.97 -10.65
C CYS A 22 2.56 -1.56 -12.10
N ALA A 23 1.45 -2.05 -12.66
CA ALA A 23 1.05 -1.79 -14.04
C ALA A 23 0.02 -0.65 -14.18
N SER A 24 -0.84 -0.44 -13.17
CA SER A 24 -1.98 0.47 -13.25
C SER A 24 -2.03 1.44 -12.06
N PRO A 25 -1.88 2.75 -12.28
CA PRO A 25 -1.94 3.75 -11.22
C PRO A 25 -3.32 3.86 -10.58
N ASP A 26 -4.38 3.63 -11.36
CA ASP A 26 -5.75 3.73 -10.89
C ASP A 26 -6.09 2.56 -9.93
N ALA A 27 -5.37 1.43 -10.04
CA ALA A 27 -5.51 0.30 -9.11
C ALA A 27 -4.89 0.58 -7.73
N VAL A 28 -3.92 1.51 -7.65
CA VAL A 28 -3.22 1.83 -6.41
C VAL A 28 -4.15 2.51 -5.39
N VAL A 29 -5.09 3.34 -5.85
CA VAL A 29 -5.99 4.10 -4.96
C VAL A 29 -6.94 3.17 -4.23
N GLY A 30 -7.63 2.28 -4.94
CA GLY A 30 -8.54 1.32 -4.32
C GLY A 30 -7.82 0.38 -3.35
N LEU A 31 -6.60 -0.02 -3.67
CA LEU A 31 -5.80 -0.87 -2.79
C LEU A 31 -5.28 -0.14 -1.55
N ILE A 32 -5.08 1.18 -1.61
CA ILE A 32 -4.73 1.96 -0.41
C ILE A 32 -5.88 1.90 0.60
N ASP A 33 -7.12 2.02 0.14
CA ASP A 33 -8.29 1.98 1.02
C ASP A 33 -8.44 0.58 1.65
N GLU A 34 -8.32 -0.48 0.86
CA GLU A 34 -8.33 -1.86 1.36
C GLU A 34 -7.20 -2.12 2.37
N ALA A 35 -5.97 -1.74 2.06
CA ALA A 35 -4.85 -1.90 2.98
C ALA A 35 -4.95 -1.02 4.24
N VAL A 36 -5.73 0.09 4.19
CA VAL A 36 -6.05 0.90 5.36
C VAL A 36 -7.04 0.17 6.26
N ASP A 37 -8.10 -0.37 5.68
CA ASP A 37 -9.10 -1.15 6.41
C ASP A 37 -8.44 -2.34 7.13
N GLU A 38 -7.55 -3.06 6.45
CA GLU A 38 -6.82 -4.20 7.02
C GLU A 38 -6.00 -3.82 8.27
N TYR A 39 -5.20 -2.74 8.24
CA TYR A 39 -4.41 -2.40 9.44
C TYR A 39 -5.30 -1.93 10.59
N ILE A 40 -6.45 -1.30 10.32
CA ILE A 40 -7.40 -0.88 11.34
C ILE A 40 -8.02 -2.14 11.99
N GLU A 41 -8.45 -3.10 11.18
CA GLU A 41 -9.01 -4.36 11.68
C GLU A 41 -8.00 -5.10 12.56
N PHE A 42 -6.73 -5.22 12.14
CA PHE A 42 -5.70 -5.85 12.97
C PHE A 42 -5.38 -5.06 14.26
N ASP A 43 -5.46 -3.73 14.25
CA ASP A 43 -5.31 -2.94 15.48
C ASP A 43 -6.46 -3.21 16.46
N GLU A 44 -7.69 -3.25 15.96
CA GLU A 44 -8.90 -3.52 16.76
C GLU A 44 -8.84 -4.93 17.35
N LEU A 45 -8.50 -5.93 16.53
CA LEU A 45 -8.30 -7.32 16.98
C LEU A 45 -7.18 -7.42 18.03
N ALA A 46 -6.09 -6.66 17.88
CA ALA A 46 -5.02 -6.64 18.88
C ALA A 46 -5.53 -6.12 20.24
N ASP A 47 -6.36 -5.08 20.24
CA ASP A 47 -6.95 -4.53 21.46
C ASP A 47 -7.94 -5.53 22.11
N GLU A 48 -8.73 -6.24 21.31
CA GLU A 48 -9.61 -7.31 21.77
C GLU A 48 -8.83 -8.47 22.41
N HIS A 49 -7.75 -8.92 21.75
CA HIS A 49 -6.90 -9.99 22.27
C HIS A 49 -6.24 -9.58 23.59
N LEU A 50 -5.70 -8.35 23.70
CA LEU A 50 -5.17 -7.83 24.96
C LEU A 50 -6.22 -7.80 26.06
N ALA A 51 -7.44 -7.36 25.76
CA ALA A 51 -8.53 -7.32 26.73
C ALA A 51 -8.93 -8.73 27.23
N SER A 52 -8.74 -9.75 26.40
CA SER A 52 -8.99 -11.16 26.74
C SER A 52 -7.81 -11.88 27.42
N GLY A 53 -6.65 -11.22 27.53
CA GLY A 53 -5.41 -11.81 28.07
C GLY A 53 -4.68 -12.74 27.10
N ALA A 54 -4.96 -12.62 25.80
CA ALA A 54 -4.34 -13.36 24.71
C ALA A 54 -3.15 -12.55 24.14
N ASP A 55 -2.08 -12.42 24.93
CA ASP A 55 -0.97 -11.51 24.64
C ASP A 55 -0.18 -11.89 23.37
N ASP A 56 -0.05 -13.18 23.07
CA ASP A 56 0.65 -13.67 21.88
C ASP A 56 -0.14 -13.34 20.60
N GLU A 57 -1.45 -13.56 20.63
CA GLU A 57 -2.37 -13.21 19.54
C GLU A 57 -2.42 -11.69 19.32
N ALA A 58 -2.45 -10.91 20.40
CA ALA A 58 -2.33 -9.46 20.31
C ALA A 58 -1.01 -9.02 19.66
N ALA A 59 0.12 -9.61 20.07
CA ALA A 59 1.41 -9.32 19.50
C ALA A 59 1.51 -9.70 18.01
N TYR A 60 0.85 -10.79 17.61
CA TYR A 60 0.70 -11.17 16.21
C TYR A 60 -0.10 -10.12 15.42
N CYS A 61 -1.30 -9.75 15.90
CA CYS A 61 -2.13 -8.74 15.25
C CYS A 61 -1.41 -7.38 15.12
N ARG A 62 -0.61 -6.98 16.11
CA ARG A 62 0.23 -5.76 16.01
C ARG A 62 1.30 -5.85 14.92
N GLN A 63 1.89 -7.02 14.70
CA GLN A 63 2.86 -7.24 13.63
C GLN A 63 2.18 -7.13 12.26
N GLU A 64 1.02 -7.76 12.10
CA GLU A 64 0.23 -7.68 10.87
C GLU A 64 -0.20 -6.22 10.60
N ALA A 65 -0.74 -5.52 11.60
CA ALA A 65 -1.09 -4.10 11.47
C ALA A 65 0.13 -3.24 11.08
N ALA A 66 1.32 -3.55 11.58
CA ALA A 66 2.54 -2.84 11.21
C ALA A 66 2.95 -3.10 9.75
N ALA A 67 2.83 -4.35 9.28
CA ALA A 67 3.09 -4.73 7.89
C ALA A 67 2.11 -4.05 6.93
N TRP A 68 0.82 -4.02 7.25
CA TRP A 68 -0.19 -3.32 6.46
C TRP A 68 0.02 -1.81 6.41
N ARG A 69 0.37 -1.16 7.53
CA ARG A 69 0.75 0.28 7.52
C ARG A 69 1.97 0.56 6.65
N ALA A 70 2.98 -0.32 6.66
CA ALA A 70 4.14 -0.19 5.77
C ALA A 70 3.73 -0.34 4.30
N THR A 71 2.79 -1.25 4.01
CA THR A 71 2.21 -1.45 2.67
C THR A 71 1.49 -0.19 2.19
N VAL A 72 0.58 0.38 3.00
CA VAL A 72 -0.10 1.64 2.72
C VAL A 72 0.89 2.77 2.42
N THR A 73 1.96 2.86 3.20
CA THR A 73 3.00 3.90 3.01
C THR A 73 3.69 3.76 1.66
N LEU A 74 4.00 2.53 1.25
CA LEU A 74 4.63 2.25 -0.04
C LEU A 74 3.65 2.51 -1.19
N LEU A 75 2.39 2.08 -1.08
CA LEU A 75 1.35 2.34 -2.08
C LEU A 75 1.11 3.84 -2.28
N ARG A 76 1.08 4.63 -1.20
CA ARG A 76 0.98 6.10 -1.27
C ARG A 76 2.16 6.74 -2.00
N THR A 77 3.36 6.19 -1.80
CA THR A 77 4.58 6.64 -2.52
C THR A 77 4.46 6.35 -4.02
N ILE A 78 4.00 5.14 -4.38
CA ILE A 78 3.74 4.76 -5.78
C ILE A 78 2.71 5.70 -6.40
N ALA A 79 1.58 5.95 -5.72
CA ALA A 79 0.53 6.84 -6.21
C ALA A 79 1.04 8.26 -6.46
N HIS A 80 1.85 8.80 -5.55
CA HIS A 80 2.45 10.13 -5.69
C HIS A 80 3.42 10.21 -6.87
N ASP A 81 4.30 9.22 -7.03
CA ASP A 81 5.28 9.18 -8.12
C ASP A 81 4.62 9.09 -9.50
N VAL A 82 3.54 8.31 -9.61
CA VAL A 82 2.78 8.26 -10.85
C VAL A 82 2.03 9.57 -11.11
N GLY A 83 1.41 10.16 -10.09
CA GLY A 83 0.75 11.47 -10.21
C GLY A 83 1.72 12.55 -10.73
N ALA A 84 2.91 12.64 -10.13
CA ALA A 84 3.96 13.58 -10.55
C ALA A 84 4.40 13.36 -12.00
N THR A 85 4.49 12.10 -12.45
CA THR A 85 4.84 11.77 -13.83
C THR A 85 3.75 12.20 -14.81
N ARG A 86 2.46 12.01 -14.47
CA ARG A 86 1.32 12.44 -15.30
C ARG A 86 1.28 13.97 -15.43
N ASP A 87 1.46 14.69 -14.32
CA ASP A 87 1.48 16.16 -14.31
C ASP A 87 2.63 16.72 -15.16
N ALA A 88 3.82 16.11 -15.09
CA ALA A 88 4.97 16.50 -15.89
C ALA A 88 4.75 16.26 -17.40
N ALA A 89 4.07 15.17 -17.78
CA ALA A 89 3.71 14.89 -19.16
C ALA A 89 2.67 15.88 -19.69
N MET A 90 1.66 16.24 -18.90
CA MET A 90 0.64 17.24 -19.27
C MET A 90 1.20 18.66 -19.34
N ARG A 91 2.25 18.98 -18.58
CA ARG A 91 2.90 20.31 -18.59
C ARG A 91 3.88 20.50 -19.75
N ARG A 92 4.19 19.47 -20.56
CA ARG A 92 4.96 19.70 -21.80
C ARG A 92 3.99 20.25 -22.86
N PRO A 93 4.03 21.56 -23.20
CA PRO A 93 3.42 21.98 -24.45
C PRO A 93 4.15 21.25 -25.57
N ASP A 94 3.40 20.75 -26.55
CA ASP A 94 3.96 20.37 -27.84
C ASP A 94 4.81 21.55 -28.34
N SER A 95 6.14 21.46 -28.18
CA SER A 95 7.09 22.25 -28.95
C SER A 95 7.09 21.69 -30.37
N GLY A 96 5.96 21.84 -31.03
CA GLY A 96 5.75 21.70 -32.45
C GLY A 96 5.17 23.01 -32.96
N ALA A 97 6.03 24.01 -33.16
CA ALA A 97 5.69 25.17 -33.97
C ALA A 97 6.96 25.78 -34.58
N ALA A 98 7.03 25.59 -35.91
CA ALA A 98 7.81 26.28 -36.94
C ALA A 98 9.34 26.10 -36.98
#